data_AF-A0A4Q3VT18-F1
#
_entry.id   AF-A0A4Q3VT18-F1
#
_cell.length_a   1.000
_cell.length_b   1.000
_cell.length_c   1.000
_cell.angle_alpha   90.00
_cell.angle_beta   90.00
_cell.angle_gamma   90.00
#
_symmetry.space_group_name_H-M   'P 1'
#
loop_
_entity.id
_entity.type
_entity.pdbx_description
1 polymer ?
#
loop_
_entity_poly.entity_id
_entity_poly.type
_entity_poly.pdbx_seq_one_letter_code
_entity_poly.pdbx_strand_id
1 'polypeptide(L)'
;MCKQSIFQKFNQTFRSEDDCRQYLYNIKWEDGFVCKRCAHTKCWKGRTRFHSRCVNCDYDESLTANTIFHKIQIPLMKAFPMAAHIVNCRNGISTLDLARIYG
;
A
#
# COMPACT_ATOMS: atom_id res chain seq x y z
N MET A 1 -11.34 12.13 19.65
CA MET A 1 -11.14 12.85 18.37
C MET A 1 -9.87 12.30 17.72
N CYS A 2 -9.99 11.68 16.55
CA CYS A 2 -8.82 11.23 15.80
C CYS A 2 -8.05 12.46 15.33
N LYS A 3 -6.78 12.58 15.74
CA LYS A 3 -6.02 13.80 15.51
C LYS A 3 -5.71 13.93 14.01
N GLN A 4 -6.10 15.07 13.45
CA GLN A 4 -5.81 15.51 12.07
C GLN A 4 -4.31 15.57 11.73
N SER A 5 -3.43 15.48 12.74
CA SER A 5 -1.97 15.59 12.61
C SER A 5 -1.31 14.47 11.79
N ILE A 6 -2.03 13.39 11.47
CA ILE A 6 -1.47 12.24 10.74
C ILE A 6 -1.25 12.61 9.27
N PHE A 7 -2.20 13.28 8.62
CA PHE A 7 -2.09 13.67 7.21
C PHE A 7 -0.87 14.56 6.94
N GLN A 8 -0.62 15.53 7.82
CA GLN A 8 0.51 16.46 7.68
C GLN A 8 1.87 15.75 7.83
N LYS A 9 1.97 14.73 8.68
CA LYS A 9 3.17 13.88 8.79
C LYS A 9 3.39 13.05 7.53
N PHE A 10 2.34 12.49 6.96
CA PHE A 10 2.42 11.72 5.71
C PHE A 10 2.92 12.59 4.53
N ASN A 11 2.42 13.83 4.39
CA ASN A 11 2.90 14.74 3.33
C ASN A 11 4.35 15.20 3.51
N GLN A 12 4.91 15.14 4.73
CA GLN A 12 6.32 15.43 4.96
C GLN A 12 7.22 14.24 4.59
N THR A 13 6.74 13.01 4.83
CA THR A 13 7.49 11.78 4.56
C THR A 13 7.39 11.34 3.10
N PHE A 14 6.22 11.44 2.49
CA PHE A 14 5.97 11.01 1.11
C PHE A 14 5.71 12.22 0.23
N ARG A 15 6.62 12.51 -0.70
CA ARG A 15 6.51 13.64 -1.62
C ARG A 15 5.85 13.25 -2.95
N SER A 16 5.97 11.98 -3.32
CA SER A 16 5.47 11.45 -4.60
C SER A 16 4.74 10.12 -4.42
N GLU A 17 3.88 9.78 -5.39
CA GLU A 17 3.31 8.43 -5.51
C GLU A 17 4.39 7.34 -5.56
N ASP A 18 5.54 7.61 -6.17
CA ASP A 18 6.67 6.67 -6.27
C ASP A 18 7.25 6.34 -4.89
N ASP A 19 7.36 7.32 -3.99
CA ASP A 19 7.82 7.11 -2.60
C ASP A 19 6.87 6.15 -1.85
N CYS A 20 5.56 6.35 -1.99
CA CYS A 20 4.57 5.45 -1.40
C CYS A 20 4.69 4.03 -1.95
N ARG A 21 4.89 3.89 -3.27
CA ARG A 21 5.05 2.59 -3.93
C ARG A 21 6.33 1.89 -3.48
N GLN A 22 7.44 2.61 -3.39
CA GLN A 22 8.72 2.11 -2.91
C GLN A 22 8.62 1.64 -1.45
N TYR A 23 7.96 2.42 -0.60
CA TYR A 23 7.74 2.05 0.80
C TYR A 23 6.91 0.77 0.94
N LEU A 24 5.81 0.63 0.19
CA LEU A 24 5.02 -0.60 0.16
C LEU A 24 5.80 -1.79 -0.40
N TYR A 25 6.58 -1.58 -1.45
CA TYR A 25 7.42 -2.61 -2.03
C TYR A 25 8.39 -3.17 -0.98
N ASN A 26 9.06 -2.27 -0.25
CA ASN A 26 10.01 -2.65 0.79
C ASN A 26 9.33 -3.43 1.91
N ILE A 27 8.17 -2.98 2.42
CA ILE A 27 7.45 -3.68 3.49
C ILE A 27 6.94 -5.04 3.02
N LYS A 28 6.34 -5.10 1.83
CA LYS A 28 5.69 -6.32 1.34
C LYS A 28 6.68 -7.47 1.16
N TRP A 29 7.92 -7.16 0.78
CA TRP A 29 8.96 -8.14 0.50
C TRP A 29 10.18 -7.97 1.42
N GLU A 30 9.98 -7.40 2.61
CA GLU A 30 11.03 -7.24 3.63
C GLU A 30 11.59 -8.60 4.06
N ASP A 31 10.69 -9.55 4.34
CA ASP A 31 11.02 -10.94 4.68
C ASP A 31 11.34 -11.83 3.45
N GLY A 32 11.41 -11.21 2.27
CA GLY A 32 11.63 -11.89 0.99
C GLY A 32 10.37 -12.14 0.18
N PHE A 33 10.56 -12.46 -1.10
CA PHE A 33 9.47 -12.81 -2.01
C PHE A 33 9.01 -14.25 -1.77
N VAL A 34 7.71 -14.46 -1.66
CA VAL A 34 7.10 -15.79 -1.68
C VAL A 34 5.89 -15.77 -2.61
N CYS A 35 5.96 -16.53 -3.70
CA CYS A 35 4.87 -16.58 -4.66
C CYS A 35 3.61 -17.19 -4.03
N LYS A 36 2.49 -16.45 -4.05
CA LYS A 36 1.20 -16.95 -3.54
C LYS A 36 0.61 -18.13 -4.31
N ARG A 37 1.05 -18.39 -5.56
CA ARG A 37 0.55 -19.50 -6.39
C ARG A 37 1.32 -20.81 -6.20
N CYS A 38 2.64 -20.73 -6.05
CA CYS A 38 3.51 -21.92 -6.06
C CYS A 38 4.51 -21.98 -4.88
N ALA A 39 4.44 -21.03 -3.93
CA ALA A 39 5.33 -20.90 -2.78
C ALA A 39 6.84 -20.76 -3.10
N HIS A 40 7.21 -20.54 -4.37
CA HIS A 40 8.59 -20.33 -4.76
C HIS A 40 9.10 -18.96 -4.28
N THR A 41 10.36 -18.91 -3.85
CA THR A 41 10.94 -17.74 -3.18
C THR A 41 11.75 -16.81 -4.09
N LYS A 42 12.00 -17.24 -5.33
CA LYS A 42 12.75 -16.44 -6.30
C LYS A 42 11.82 -15.70 -7.25
N CYS A 43 12.15 -14.43 -7.51
CA CYS A 43 11.45 -13.57 -8.46
C CYS A 43 12.41 -12.82 -9.39
N TRP A 44 11.89 -12.39 -10.53
CA TRP A 44 12.48 -11.46 -11.47
C TRP A 44 11.76 -10.12 -11.35
N LYS A 45 12.33 -9.08 -11.97
CA LYS A 45 11.60 -7.82 -12.19
C LYS A 45 10.36 -8.12 -13.01
N GLY A 46 9.20 -7.71 -12.49
CA GLY A 46 7.92 -7.88 -13.13
C GLY A 46 7.67 -6.87 -14.24
N ARG A 47 6.41 -6.77 -14.65
CA ARG A 47 5.97 -5.89 -15.76
C ARG A 47 6.28 -4.42 -15.52
N THR A 48 6.25 -3.97 -14.26
CA THR A 48 6.63 -2.61 -13.87
C THR A 48 7.68 -2.65 -12.77
N ARG A 49 8.29 -1.49 -12.48
CA ARG A 49 9.34 -1.34 -11.45
C ARG A 49 8.96 -1.93 -10.09
N PHE A 50 7.67 -1.93 -9.74
CA PHE A 50 7.17 -2.35 -8.44
C PHE A 50 6.40 -3.67 -8.49
N HIS A 51 6.63 -4.47 -9.54
CA HIS A 51 6.07 -5.79 -9.68
C HIS A 51 7.17 -6.83 -9.53
N SER A 52 6.83 -7.95 -8.93
CA SER A 52 7.72 -9.09 -8.72
C SER A 52 7.14 -10.30 -9.43
N ARG A 53 7.86 -10.84 -10.40
CA ARG A 53 7.41 -11.99 -11.21
C ARG A 53 8.08 -13.28 -10.76
N CYS A 54 7.30 -14.31 -10.45
CA CYS A 54 7.83 -15.59 -10.01
C CYS A 54 8.63 -16.28 -11.13
N VAL A 55 9.81 -16.81 -10.81
CA VAL A 55 10.65 -17.58 -11.75
C VAL A 55 9.97 -18.87 -12.21
N ASN A 56 9.22 -19.51 -11.31
CA ASN A 56 8.75 -20.88 -11.50
C ASN A 56 7.41 -20.94 -12.26
N CYS A 57 6.45 -20.10 -11.89
CA CYS A 57 5.09 -20.12 -12.45
C CYS A 57 4.73 -18.87 -13.25
N ASP A 58 5.72 -18.00 -13.50
CA ASP A 58 5.58 -16.79 -14.31
C ASP A 58 4.56 -15.75 -13.78
N TYR A 59 4.03 -15.98 -12.57
CA TYR A 59 3.05 -15.13 -11.93
C TYR A 59 3.64 -13.76 -11.57
N ASP A 60 3.09 -12.70 -12.15
CA ASP A 60 3.43 -11.31 -11.89
C ASP A 60 2.57 -10.75 -10.74
N GLU A 61 3.21 -10.40 -9.64
CA GLU A 61 2.54 -9.86 -8.46
C GLU A 61 2.84 -8.37 -8.30
N SER A 62 1.79 -7.54 -8.26
CA SER A 62 1.93 -6.10 -8.00
C SER A 62 2.17 -5.80 -6.51
N LEU A 63 2.73 -4.63 -6.19
CA LEU A 63 2.89 -4.19 -4.80
C LEU A 63 1.58 -4.12 -4.00
N THR A 64 0.45 -3.83 -4.67
CA THR A 64 -0.88 -3.77 -4.05
C THR A 64 -1.60 -5.11 -4.06
N ALA A 65 -1.08 -6.11 -4.77
CA ALA A 65 -1.67 -7.44 -4.77
C ALA A 65 -1.66 -8.02 -3.35
N ASN A 66 -2.78 -8.58 -2.90
CA ASN A 66 -2.88 -9.24 -1.60
C ASN A 66 -2.58 -8.34 -0.39
N THR A 67 -2.81 -7.02 -0.50
CA THR A 67 -2.72 -6.06 0.62
C THR A 67 -4.03 -5.30 0.80
N ILE A 68 -4.14 -4.46 1.85
CA ILE A 68 -5.29 -3.57 2.05
C ILE A 68 -5.50 -2.58 0.90
N PHE A 69 -4.51 -2.38 0.04
CA PHE A 69 -4.56 -1.50 -1.13
C PHE A 69 -4.92 -2.25 -2.42
N HIS A 70 -5.38 -3.51 -2.33
CA HIS A 70 -5.72 -4.31 -3.50
C HIS A 70 -6.81 -3.66 -4.35
N LYS A 71 -6.52 -3.45 -5.64
CA LYS A 71 -7.42 -2.83 -6.64
C LYS A 71 -7.96 -1.44 -6.23
N ILE A 72 -7.25 -0.73 -5.36
CA ILE A 72 -7.65 0.61 -4.94
C ILE A 72 -7.67 1.56 -6.16
N GLN A 73 -8.75 2.32 -6.30
CA GLN A 73 -8.91 3.32 -7.38
C GLN A 73 -8.45 4.73 -6.94
N ILE A 74 -8.21 4.89 -5.64
CA ILE A 74 -7.76 6.15 -5.04
C ILE A 74 -6.22 6.20 -5.12
N PRO A 75 -5.61 7.36 -5.42
CA PRO A 75 -4.16 7.53 -5.35
C PRO A 75 -3.59 7.09 -3.99
N LEU A 76 -2.44 6.42 -4.00
CA LEU A 76 -1.78 5.90 -2.79
C LEU A 76 -1.43 7.03 -1.81
N MET A 77 -1.07 8.20 -2.34
CA MET A 77 -0.85 9.42 -1.54
C MET A 77 -2.04 9.80 -0.65
N LYS A 78 -3.27 9.49 -1.09
CA LYS A 78 -4.50 9.69 -0.30
C LYS A 78 -4.86 8.44 0.52
N ALA A 79 -4.71 7.26 -0.07
CA ALA A 79 -5.10 6.00 0.57
C ALA A 79 -4.31 5.67 1.84
N PHE A 80 -3.01 6.01 1.89
CA PHE A 80 -2.17 5.75 3.06
C PHE A 80 -2.61 6.52 4.30
N PRO A 81 -2.73 7.86 4.27
CA PRO A 81 -3.20 8.59 5.43
C PRO A 81 -4.64 8.23 5.79
N MET A 82 -5.51 7.89 4.82
CA MET A 82 -6.84 7.33 5.11
C MET A 82 -6.75 6.05 5.94
N ALA A 83 -5.96 5.07 5.50
CA ALA A 83 -5.78 3.80 6.20
C ALA A 83 -5.20 4.01 7.60
N ALA A 84 -4.18 4.85 7.73
CA ALA A 84 -3.59 5.21 9.01
C ALA A 84 -4.61 5.91 9.93
N HIS A 85 -5.44 6.79 9.38
CA HIS A 85 -6.48 7.48 10.14
C HIS A 85 -7.51 6.50 10.69
N ILE A 86 -7.98 5.55 9.88
CA ILE A 86 -8.92 4.50 10.29
C ILE A 86 -8.33 3.65 11.42
N VAL A 87 -7.07 3.20 11.29
CA VAL A 87 -6.40 2.37 12.31
C VAL A 87 -6.14 3.12 13.62
N ASN A 88 -5.81 4.41 13.55
CA ASN A 88 -5.56 5.23 14.74
C ASN A 88 -6.84 5.76 15.40
N CYS A 89 -8.01 5.59 14.78
CA CYS A 89 -9.29 5.99 15.33
C CYS A 89 -9.83 4.97 16.34
N ARG A 90 -9.58 5.20 17.63
CA ARG A 90 -10.08 4.33 18.72
C ARG A 90 -11.60 4.11 18.73
N ASN A 91 -12.39 5.07 18.26
CA ASN A 91 -13.86 4.98 18.24
C ASN A 91 -14.41 4.69 16.83
N GLY A 92 -13.54 4.32 15.88
CA GLY A 92 -13.90 4.25 14.46
C GLY A 92 -14.12 5.62 13.84
N ILE A 93 -14.41 5.61 12.53
CA ILE A 93 -14.79 6.79 11.76
C ILE A 93 -15.91 6.40 10.79
N SER A 94 -16.90 7.28 10.62
CA SER A 94 -17.97 7.07 9.65
C SER A 94 -17.45 7.28 8.23
N THR A 95 -18.04 6.58 7.25
CA THR A 95 -17.71 6.78 5.83
C THR A 95 -17.97 8.24 5.40
N LEU A 96 -18.98 8.89 5.98
CA LEU A 96 -19.35 10.28 5.68
C LEU A 96 -18.31 11.27 6.18
N ASP A 97 -17.76 11.07 7.37
CA ASP A 97 -16.67 11.89 7.91
C ASP A 97 -15.38 11.67 7.12
N LEU A 98 -15.09 10.42 6.73
CA LEU A 98 -13.93 10.12 5.89
C LEU A 98 -14.04 10.82 4.52
N ALA A 99 -15.22 10.79 3.90
CA ALA A 99 -15.50 11.51 2.66
C ALA A 99 -15.40 13.04 2.82
N ARG A 100 -15.80 13.61 3.97
CA ARG A 100 -15.64 15.06 4.22
C ARG A 100 -14.16 15.47 4.31
N ILE A 101 -13.30 14.59 4.83
CA ILE A 101 -11.87 14.89 5.02
C ILE A 101 -11.07 14.70 3.72
N TYR A 102 -11.42 13.67 2.93
CA TYR A 102 -10.59 13.25 1.78
C TYR A 102 -11.30 13.24 0.42
N GLY A 103 -12.61 13.47 0.40
CA GLY A 103 -13.43 13.59 -0.81
C GLY A 103 -13.16 14.86 -1.60
#